data_AF-A0A1C7M654-F1
#
_entry.id   AF-A0A1C7M654-F1
#
_cell.length_a   1.000
_cell.length_b   1.000
_cell.length_c   1.000
_cell.angle_alpha   90.00
_cell.angle_beta   90.00
_cell.angle_gamma   90.00
#
_symmetry.space_group_name_H-M   'P 1'
#
loop_
_entity.id
_entity.type
_entity.pdbx_description
1 polymer ?
#
loop_
_entity_poly.entity_id
_entity_poly.type
_entity_poly.pdbx_seq_one_letter_code
_entity_poly.pdbx_strand_id
1 'polypeptide(L)'
;MWVRKRDGNRCIITGSTTDPLVTTWIVPPFFTSVDYDGPVSFTPPPASENIYLKVNNGLTMRQDVADLFSNNDIAIDVDDNFRVVFMQEPSKLCSKKLLAMIPSHISLPRGIQEELWVDLRMLRWHLRYTLLANGAADDVTLYYGQGKMAAVIDKLTGEDEGGDEVEDMEDLDNELWKSPIGQIYFAWLVFTKGMKD
;
A
#
# COMPACT_ATOMS: atom_id res chain seq x y z
N MET A 1 -10.05 19.96 18.30
CA MET A 1 -9.25 18.94 17.57
C MET A 1 -8.84 19.52 16.22
N TRP A 2 -7.55 19.82 16.04
CA TRP A 2 -7.05 20.64 14.91
C TRP A 2 -7.23 20.00 13.53
N VAL A 3 -7.25 18.66 13.45
CA VAL A 3 -7.50 17.91 12.20
C VAL A 3 -8.85 18.27 11.57
N ARG A 4 -9.94 18.21 12.34
CA ARG A 4 -11.28 18.59 11.84
C ARG A 4 -11.37 20.04 11.40
N LYS A 5 -10.69 20.95 12.11
CA LYS A 5 -10.65 22.37 11.74
C LYS A 5 -9.91 22.56 10.40
N ARG A 6 -8.74 21.91 10.25
CA ARG A 6 -7.97 21.91 9.00
C ARG A 6 -8.80 21.38 7.84
N ASP A 7 -9.54 20.30 8.06
CA ASP A 7 -10.33 19.64 7.04
C ASP A 7 -11.66 20.33 6.74
N GLY A 8 -11.96 21.45 7.41
CA GLY A 8 -13.20 22.20 7.20
C GLY A 8 -14.44 21.46 7.72
N ASN A 9 -14.28 20.61 8.74
CA ASN A 9 -15.32 19.79 9.34
C ASN A 9 -16.12 18.96 8.31
N ARG A 10 -15.40 18.39 7.33
CA ARG A 10 -15.94 17.47 6.33
C ARG A 10 -15.05 16.23 6.20
N CYS A 11 -15.64 15.14 5.70
CA CYS A 11 -14.88 14.00 5.23
C CYS A 11 -13.97 14.43 4.07
N ILE A 12 -12.67 14.13 4.16
CA ILE A 12 -11.70 14.50 3.11
C ILE A 12 -11.91 13.74 1.80
N ILE A 13 -12.54 12.57 1.83
CA ILE A 13 -12.81 11.74 0.65
C ILE A 13 -14.16 12.07 0.03
N THR A 14 -15.25 11.98 0.81
CA THR A 14 -16.61 12.14 0.27
C THR A 14 -17.13 13.57 0.32
N GLY A 15 -16.43 14.49 1.00
CA GLY A 15 -16.88 15.86 1.24
C GLY A 15 -18.07 15.99 2.20
N SER A 16 -18.60 14.88 2.73
CA SER A 16 -19.78 14.88 3.62
C SER A 16 -19.50 15.65 4.91
N THR A 17 -20.48 16.46 5.33
CA THR A 17 -20.49 17.23 6.58
C THR A 17 -21.57 16.76 7.56
N THR A 18 -22.52 15.96 7.08
CA THR A 18 -23.75 15.60 7.82
C THR A 18 -23.65 14.26 8.55
N ASP A 19 -22.77 13.38 8.09
CA ASP A 19 -22.58 12.06 8.67
C ASP A 19 -21.64 12.12 9.89
N PRO A 20 -21.66 11.11 10.78
CA PRO A 20 -20.68 11.02 11.87
C PRO A 20 -19.26 11.04 11.32
N LEU A 21 -18.53 12.11 11.65
CA LEU A 21 -17.13 12.28 11.30
C LEU A 21 -16.25 11.76 12.43
N VAL A 22 -15.12 11.17 12.06
CA VAL A 22 -14.04 10.72 12.95
C VAL A 22 -12.70 11.24 12.47
N THR A 23 -11.73 11.24 13.38
CA THR A 23 -10.34 11.56 13.07
C THR A 23 -9.58 10.26 12.97
N THR A 24 -8.99 10.00 11.81
CA THR A 24 -8.29 8.77 11.46
C THR A 24 -6.81 9.06 11.30
N TRP A 25 -5.94 8.21 11.85
CA TRP A 25 -4.51 8.31 11.59
C TRP A 25 -4.18 7.90 10.16
N ILE A 26 -3.23 8.58 9.53
CA ILE A 26 -2.64 8.13 8.25
C ILE A 26 -1.66 6.99 8.54
N VAL A 27 -0.74 7.23 9.47
CA VAL A 27 0.16 6.24 10.05
C VAL A 27 -0.30 5.97 11.48
N PRO A 28 -0.93 4.82 11.76
CA PRO A 28 -1.43 4.50 13.07
C PRO A 28 -0.31 4.19 14.08
N PRO A 29 -0.56 4.36 15.39
CA PRO A 29 0.46 4.30 16.44
C PRO A 29 1.07 2.92 16.70
N PHE A 30 0.63 1.88 15.98
CA PHE A 30 1.28 0.57 16.04
C PHE A 30 2.54 0.48 15.15
N PHE A 31 2.68 1.37 14.16
CA PHE A 31 3.92 1.47 13.40
C PHE A 31 4.92 2.30 14.14
N THR A 32 6.09 1.73 14.34
CA THR A 32 7.18 2.26 15.12
C THR A 32 8.08 3.19 14.28
N SER A 33 8.14 3.10 12.94
CA SER A 33 8.75 4.15 12.10
C SER A 33 8.06 4.30 10.77
N VAL A 34 8.30 5.44 10.13
CA VAL A 34 7.98 5.67 8.73
C VAL A 34 9.29 5.87 8.00
N ASP A 35 9.76 4.84 7.30
CA ASP A 35 10.83 5.01 6.33
C ASP A 35 10.19 5.51 5.03
N TYR A 36 10.50 6.75 4.65
CA TYR A 36 9.93 7.39 3.47
C TYR A 36 10.67 7.00 2.18
N ASP A 37 11.94 6.59 2.30
CA ASP A 37 12.84 6.33 1.17
C ASP A 37 13.26 4.85 1.08
N GLY A 38 13.01 4.05 2.13
CA GLY A 38 13.31 2.62 2.21
C GLY A 38 12.07 1.70 2.34
N PRO A 39 12.29 0.38 2.51
CA PRO A 39 11.21 -0.57 2.78
C PRO A 39 10.50 -0.21 4.11
N VAL A 40 9.22 -0.57 4.24
CA VAL A 40 8.44 -0.29 5.45
C VAL A 40 9.14 -0.88 6.68
N SER A 41 9.75 -0.01 7.49
CA SER A 41 10.56 -0.38 8.65
C SER A 41 9.72 -0.36 9.93
N PHE A 42 9.86 -1.41 10.75
CA PHE A 42 9.21 -1.55 12.06
C PHE A 42 10.13 -1.09 13.23
N THR A 43 11.03 -0.14 12.99
CA THR A 43 11.98 0.34 14.02
C THR A 43 11.39 1.54 14.78
N PRO A 44 11.46 1.70 16.11
CA PRO A 44 10.88 2.86 16.82
C PRO A 44 11.50 4.20 16.42
N PRO A 45 10.75 5.34 16.45
CA PRO A 45 11.33 6.62 16.12
C PRO A 45 12.06 7.16 17.35
N PRO A 46 13.03 8.07 17.19
CA PRO A 46 13.52 8.82 18.33
C PRO A 46 12.37 9.61 18.99
N ALA A 47 12.31 9.58 20.33
CA ALA A 47 11.22 10.14 21.13
C ALA A 47 10.91 11.64 20.87
N SER A 48 11.80 12.36 20.19
CA SER A 48 11.66 13.76 19.80
C SER A 48 10.70 13.99 18.62
N GLU A 49 10.26 12.95 17.90
CA GLU A 49 9.32 13.05 16.78
C GLU A 49 8.08 12.19 16.99
N ASN A 50 7.23 12.59 17.95
CA ASN A 50 5.94 11.93 18.15
C ASN A 50 4.95 12.28 17.02
N ILE A 51 5.14 11.66 15.86
CA ILE A 51 4.30 11.83 14.66
C ILE A 51 2.83 11.49 14.92
N TYR A 52 2.51 10.68 15.92
CA TYR A 52 1.15 10.24 16.23
C TYR A 52 0.27 11.35 16.84
N LEU A 53 0.90 12.38 17.41
CA LEU A 53 0.21 13.55 17.96
C LEU A 53 0.17 14.74 16.99
N LYS A 54 0.80 14.63 15.81
CA LYS A 54 0.82 15.69 14.81
C LYS A 54 -0.48 15.73 14.02
N VAL A 55 -0.99 16.94 13.76
CA VAL A 55 -2.19 17.19 12.94
C VAL A 55 -2.03 16.59 11.54
N ASN A 56 -0.82 16.63 11.03
CA ASN A 56 -0.45 16.24 9.66
C ASN A 56 -0.58 14.73 9.43
N ASN A 57 -0.57 13.93 10.51
CA ASN A 57 -0.78 12.48 10.51
C ASN A 57 -2.25 12.10 10.77
N GLY A 58 -3.17 13.06 10.73
CA GLY A 58 -4.60 12.83 10.91
C GLY A 58 -5.39 13.23 9.67
N LEU A 59 -6.53 12.58 9.45
CA LEU A 59 -7.54 12.91 8.44
C LEU A 59 -8.93 12.89 9.07
N THR A 60 -9.80 13.80 8.63
CA THR A 60 -11.22 13.76 8.99
C THR A 60 -11.97 12.93 7.96
N MET A 61 -12.63 11.87 8.42
CA MET A 61 -13.35 10.94 7.55
C MET A 61 -14.76 10.68 8.09
N ARG A 62 -15.67 10.27 7.20
CA ARG A 62 -16.91 9.60 7.61
C ARG A 62 -16.56 8.24 8.19
N GLN A 63 -17.30 7.76 9.20
CA GLN A 63 -16.98 6.49 9.88
C GLN A 63 -16.76 5.32 8.92
N ASP A 64 -17.68 5.05 8.01
CA ASP A 64 -17.58 3.92 7.06
C ASP A 64 -16.40 4.05 6.07
N VAL A 65 -16.00 5.27 5.72
CA VAL A 65 -14.80 5.55 4.92
C VAL A 65 -13.54 5.35 5.76
N ALA A 66 -13.58 5.77 7.03
CA ALA A 66 -12.48 5.55 7.97
C ALA A 66 -12.21 4.06 8.20
N ASP A 67 -13.27 3.25 8.23
CA ASP A 67 -13.17 1.80 8.36
C ASP A 67 -12.45 1.20 7.15
N LEU A 68 -12.87 1.55 5.92
CA LEU A 68 -12.19 1.13 4.69
C LEU A 68 -10.71 1.53 4.68
N PHE A 69 -10.41 2.77 5.06
CA PHE A 69 -9.04 3.28 5.07
C PHE A 69 -8.15 2.58 6.11
N SER A 70 -8.70 2.31 7.30
CA SER A 70 -7.97 1.67 8.40
C SER A 70 -7.74 0.17 8.16
N ASN A 71 -8.66 -0.47 7.43
CA ASN A 71 -8.56 -1.87 7.03
C ASN A 71 -7.64 -2.08 5.82
N ASN A 72 -7.10 -1.01 5.23
CA ASN A 72 -6.35 -1.05 3.98
C ASN A 72 -7.22 -1.49 2.78
N ASP A 73 -8.53 -1.29 2.81
CA ASP A 73 -9.41 -1.57 1.66
C ASP A 73 -9.31 -0.47 0.59
N ILE A 74 -8.98 0.75 1.02
CA ILE A 74 -8.71 1.89 0.17
C ILE A 74 -7.43 2.63 0.59
N ALA A 75 -6.80 3.30 -0.36
CA ALA A 75 -5.70 4.25 -0.12
C ALA A 75 -5.85 5.49 -1.01
N ILE A 76 -5.01 6.50 -0.77
CA ILE A 76 -4.95 7.72 -1.59
C ILE A 76 -3.60 7.78 -2.28
N ASP A 77 -3.61 7.81 -3.61
CA ASP A 77 -2.43 8.00 -4.44
C ASP A 77 -2.22 9.49 -4.71
N VAL A 78 -1.29 10.09 -3.97
CA VAL A 78 -0.98 11.53 -4.08
C VAL A 78 -0.23 11.88 -5.35
N ASP A 79 0.42 10.90 -5.98
CA ASP A 79 1.22 11.11 -7.19
C ASP A 79 0.34 10.98 -8.45
N ASP A 80 -0.81 10.30 -8.35
CA ASP A 80 -1.89 10.30 -9.35
C ASP A 80 -3.03 11.27 -8.97
N ASN A 81 -2.68 12.55 -8.77
CA ASN A 81 -3.63 13.64 -8.50
C ASN A 81 -4.64 13.35 -7.35
N PHE A 82 -4.17 12.72 -6.27
CA PHE A 82 -5.00 12.31 -5.13
C PHE A 82 -6.11 11.32 -5.51
N ARG A 83 -5.82 10.36 -6.40
CA ARG A 83 -6.75 9.29 -6.76
C ARG A 83 -7.06 8.41 -5.54
N VAL A 84 -8.32 8.05 -5.36
CA VAL A 84 -8.75 7.03 -4.39
C VAL A 84 -8.59 5.65 -5.03
N VAL A 85 -7.76 4.82 -4.45
CA VAL A 85 -7.46 3.47 -4.94
C VAL A 85 -8.20 2.47 -4.07
N PHE A 86 -8.98 1.59 -4.68
CA PHE A 86 -9.59 0.44 -4.02
C PHE A 86 -8.70 -0.79 -4.25
N MET A 87 -8.51 -1.60 -3.21
CA MET A 87 -7.65 -2.80 -3.30
C MET A 87 -8.39 -4.04 -3.79
N GLN A 88 -9.71 -4.01 -3.77
CA GLN A 88 -10.59 -5.04 -4.32
C GLN A 88 -11.71 -4.38 -5.12
N GLU A 89 -12.58 -5.22 -5.72
CA GLU A 89 -13.79 -4.73 -6.38
C GLU A 89 -14.63 -3.87 -5.39
N PRO A 90 -14.87 -2.57 -5.69
CA PRO A 90 -15.49 -1.66 -4.71
C PRO A 90 -16.87 -2.10 -4.21
N SER A 91 -17.60 -2.85 -5.04
CA SER A 91 -18.92 -3.43 -4.72
C SER A 91 -18.87 -4.47 -3.59
N LYS A 92 -17.71 -5.10 -3.34
CA LYS A 92 -17.47 -6.07 -2.26
C LYS A 92 -17.09 -5.38 -0.95
N LEU A 93 -16.49 -4.20 -1.04
CA LEU A 93 -15.95 -3.46 0.10
C LEU A 93 -17.00 -2.56 0.75
N CYS A 94 -17.93 -2.01 -0.02
CA CYS A 94 -18.90 -1.06 0.51
C CYS A 94 -20.28 -1.09 -0.17
N SER A 95 -21.25 -0.48 0.50
CA SER A 95 -22.60 -0.33 -0.07
C SER A 95 -22.58 0.53 -1.34
N LYS A 96 -23.50 0.25 -2.28
CA LYS A 96 -23.69 1.07 -3.49
C LYS A 96 -23.86 2.56 -3.19
N LYS A 97 -24.51 2.90 -2.07
CA LYS A 97 -24.71 4.28 -1.63
C LYS A 97 -23.38 4.95 -1.23
N LEU A 98 -22.53 4.26 -0.48
CA LEU A 98 -21.20 4.78 -0.13
C LEU A 98 -20.32 4.89 -1.39
N LEU A 99 -20.31 3.86 -2.23
CA LEU A 99 -19.52 3.86 -3.47
C LEU A 99 -19.85 5.05 -4.37
N ALA A 100 -21.13 5.37 -4.54
CA ALA A 100 -21.57 6.53 -5.33
C ALA A 100 -21.12 7.89 -4.76
N MET A 101 -20.69 7.95 -3.49
CA MET A 101 -20.20 9.16 -2.83
C MET A 101 -18.67 9.28 -2.84
N ILE A 102 -17.95 8.19 -3.09
CA ILE A 102 -16.48 8.21 -3.14
C ILE A 102 -16.08 8.68 -4.55
N PRO A 103 -15.46 9.87 -4.69
CA PRO A 103 -14.98 10.31 -5.98
C PRO A 103 -13.73 9.51 -6.39
N SER A 104 -13.44 9.46 -7.68
CA SER A 104 -12.19 8.86 -8.16
C SER A 104 -10.96 9.66 -7.71
N HIS A 105 -11.08 10.97 -7.53
CA HIS A 105 -10.01 11.86 -7.06
C HIS A 105 -10.56 12.82 -6.01
N ILE A 106 -9.74 13.12 -5.01
CA ILE A 106 -10.12 14.05 -3.93
C ILE A 106 -9.41 15.39 -4.09
N SER A 107 -9.83 16.36 -3.29
CA SER A 107 -9.14 17.64 -3.19
C SER A 107 -8.93 17.98 -1.72
N LEU A 108 -7.67 18.18 -1.35
CA LEU A 108 -7.33 18.64 -0.01
C LEU A 108 -7.76 20.10 0.19
N PRO A 109 -8.11 20.51 1.43
CA PRO A 109 -8.40 21.89 1.75
C PRO A 109 -7.26 22.83 1.34
N ARG A 110 -7.60 23.98 0.74
CA ARG A 110 -6.65 25.03 0.34
C ARG A 110 -6.55 26.11 1.42
N GLY A 111 -5.47 26.90 1.39
CA GLY A 111 -5.28 28.03 2.32
C GLY A 111 -5.00 27.62 3.77
N ILE A 112 -4.50 26.40 3.96
CA ILE A 112 -4.07 25.88 5.26
C ILE A 112 -2.60 26.25 5.47
N GLN A 113 -2.23 26.58 6.71
CA GLN A 113 -0.84 26.79 7.11
C GLN A 113 -0.01 25.52 6.84
N GLU A 114 1.20 25.68 6.31
CA GLU A 114 2.05 24.57 5.86
C GLU A 114 2.29 23.55 6.99
N GLU A 115 2.46 24.02 8.23
CA GLU A 115 2.74 23.20 9.39
C GLU A 115 1.56 22.31 9.80
N LEU A 116 0.34 22.64 9.35
CA LEU A 116 -0.87 21.86 9.61
C LEU A 116 -1.25 20.96 8.44
N TRP A 117 -0.63 21.15 7.27
CA TRP A 117 -1.03 20.45 6.07
C TRP A 117 -0.83 18.94 6.19
N VAL A 118 -1.57 18.15 5.42
CA VAL A 118 -1.41 16.69 5.44
C VAL A 118 0.01 16.35 5.00
N ASP A 119 0.70 15.48 5.74
CA ASP A 119 2.02 15.04 5.33
C ASP A 119 1.87 14.06 4.16
N LEU A 120 2.18 14.53 2.95
CA LEU A 120 2.04 13.72 1.73
C LEU A 120 2.92 12.48 1.76
N ARG A 121 4.03 12.51 2.50
CA ARG A 121 4.91 11.34 2.63
C ARG A 121 4.23 10.25 3.45
N MET A 122 3.39 10.61 4.43
CA MET A 122 2.58 9.65 5.19
C MET A 122 1.47 9.03 4.33
N LEU A 123 0.87 9.79 3.42
CA LEU A 123 -0.10 9.25 2.45
C LEU A 123 0.58 8.26 1.48
N ARG A 124 1.76 8.60 0.95
CA ARG A 124 2.56 7.66 0.14
C ARG A 124 2.90 6.39 0.91
N TRP A 125 3.29 6.55 2.18
CA TRP A 125 3.58 5.41 3.04
C TRP A 125 2.32 4.54 3.26
N HIS A 126 1.16 5.14 3.53
CA HIS A 126 -0.10 4.40 3.72
C HIS A 126 -0.50 3.65 2.46
N LEU A 127 -0.33 4.24 1.28
CA LEU A 127 -0.52 3.54 0.01
C LEU A 127 0.44 2.35 -0.13
N ARG A 128 1.74 2.52 0.09
CA ARG A 128 2.72 1.42 0.04
C ARG A 128 2.36 0.30 1.01
N TYR A 129 2.03 0.65 2.25
CA TYR A 129 1.62 -0.33 3.25
C TYR A 129 0.32 -1.03 2.86
N THR A 130 -0.64 -0.31 2.29
CA THR A 130 -1.90 -0.87 1.84
C THR A 130 -1.70 -1.85 0.68
N LEU A 131 -0.85 -1.49 -0.29
CA LEU A 131 -0.43 -2.38 -1.38
C LEU A 131 0.28 -3.63 -0.84
N LEU A 132 1.15 -3.48 0.16
CA LEU A 132 1.76 -4.63 0.83
C LEU A 132 0.70 -5.46 1.58
N ALA A 133 -0.20 -4.87 2.36
CA ALA A 133 -1.21 -5.63 3.10
C ALA A 133 -2.15 -6.43 2.20
N ASN A 134 -2.47 -5.92 1.00
CA ASN A 134 -3.37 -6.58 0.05
C ASN A 134 -2.65 -7.43 -0.99
N GLY A 135 -1.41 -7.08 -1.36
CA GLY A 135 -0.58 -7.86 -2.26
C GLY A 135 0.19 -8.99 -1.54
N ALA A 136 0.60 -8.74 -0.29
CA ALA A 136 1.24 -9.73 0.58
C ALA A 136 0.24 -10.68 1.26
N ALA A 137 -1.07 -10.47 1.12
CA ALA A 137 -2.01 -11.55 1.35
C ALA A 137 -1.75 -12.75 0.42
N ASP A 138 -0.98 -12.54 -0.66
CA ASP A 138 -0.36 -13.54 -1.53
C ASP A 138 1.19 -13.45 -1.53
N ASP A 139 1.83 -12.92 -0.46
CA ASP A 139 3.30 -12.91 -0.39
C ASP A 139 3.79 -14.35 -0.32
N VAL A 140 4.47 -14.76 -1.39
CA VAL A 140 5.11 -16.06 -1.53
C VAL A 140 5.99 -16.37 -0.31
N THR A 141 6.56 -15.37 0.39
CA THR A 141 7.36 -15.57 1.60
C THR A 141 6.55 -16.07 2.80
N LEU A 142 5.23 -15.83 2.83
CA LEU A 142 4.31 -16.36 3.84
C LEU A 142 3.98 -17.84 3.62
N TYR A 143 4.00 -18.31 2.36
CA TYR A 143 3.77 -19.71 2.00
C TYR A 143 5.06 -20.53 1.90
N TYR A 144 6.18 -19.86 1.60
CA TYR A 144 7.48 -20.45 1.38
C TYR A 144 8.53 -19.65 2.13
N GLY A 145 9.12 -20.22 3.19
CA GLY A 145 10.22 -19.57 3.91
C GLY A 145 11.38 -19.20 2.97
N GLN A 146 12.11 -18.13 3.28
CA GLN A 146 13.18 -17.57 2.43
C GLN A 146 14.17 -18.62 1.89
N GLY A 147 14.60 -19.57 2.73
CA GLY A 147 15.51 -20.64 2.29
C GLY A 147 14.91 -21.59 1.25
N LYS A 148 13.59 -21.82 1.27
CA LYS A 148 12.90 -22.64 0.28
C LYS A 148 12.75 -21.90 -1.06
N MET A 149 12.59 -20.58 -1.01
CA MET A 149 12.55 -19.76 -2.22
C MET A 149 13.92 -19.66 -2.88
N ALA A 150 14.97 -19.38 -2.10
CA ALA A 150 16.34 -19.37 -2.57
C ALA A 150 16.72 -20.71 -3.22
N ALA A 151 16.48 -21.83 -2.52
CA ALA A 151 16.77 -23.16 -3.05
C ALA A 151 15.99 -23.54 -4.33
N VAL A 152 14.82 -22.91 -4.59
CA VAL A 152 14.09 -23.11 -5.84
C VAL A 152 14.69 -22.25 -6.94
N ILE A 153 15.03 -20.99 -6.66
CA ILE A 153 15.69 -20.11 -7.62
C ILE A 153 17.06 -20.67 -8.02
N ASP A 154 17.89 -21.08 -7.06
CA ASP A 154 19.20 -21.68 -7.31
C ASP A 154 19.08 -22.93 -8.20
N LYS A 155 18.00 -23.71 -8.02
CA LYS A 155 17.73 -24.91 -8.85
C LYS A 155 17.18 -24.60 -10.23
N LEU A 156 16.45 -23.50 -10.40
CA LEU A 156 15.84 -23.10 -11.67
C LEU A 156 16.77 -22.25 -12.53
N THR A 157 17.71 -21.54 -11.91
CA THR A 157 18.63 -20.61 -12.58
C THR A 157 20.08 -21.07 -12.56
N GLY A 158 20.40 -22.14 -11.82
CA GLY A 158 21.77 -22.61 -11.64
C GLY A 158 22.62 -21.68 -10.77
N GLU A 159 23.79 -22.16 -10.35
CA GLU A 159 24.85 -21.36 -9.75
C GLU A 159 25.78 -20.84 -10.86
N ASP A 160 25.31 -19.97 -11.75
CA ASP A 160 26.23 -19.36 -12.73
C ASP A 160 26.97 -18.17 -12.09
N GLU A 161 28.21 -18.43 -11.68
CA GLU A 161 29.24 -17.44 -11.39
C GLU A 161 29.65 -16.72 -12.69
N GLY A 162 28.74 -15.96 -13.28
CA GLY A 162 29.03 -15.25 -14.53
C GLY A 162 27.80 -14.54 -15.04
N GLY A 163 27.72 -13.23 -14.78
CA GLY A 163 26.68 -12.40 -15.34
C GLY A 163 26.82 -12.35 -16.85
N ASP A 164 26.04 -13.15 -17.54
CA ASP A 164 25.47 -12.89 -18.85
C ASP A 164 24.12 -13.62 -18.90
N GLU A 165 23.33 -13.28 -19.90
CA GLU A 165 21.88 -13.46 -19.97
C GLU A 165 21.41 -14.90 -19.64
N VAL A 166 20.27 -15.03 -18.94
CA VAL A 166 19.59 -16.32 -18.70
C VAL A 166 19.07 -16.81 -20.05
N GLU A 167 19.96 -17.29 -20.92
CA GLU A 167 19.64 -17.64 -22.29
C GLU A 167 19.03 -19.03 -22.42
N ASP A 168 19.21 -19.91 -21.44
CA ASP A 168 18.67 -21.25 -21.53
C ASP A 168 17.86 -21.59 -20.28
N MET A 169 16.53 -21.56 -20.42
CA MET A 169 15.64 -22.33 -19.54
C MET A 169 15.85 -23.81 -19.87
N GLU A 170 17.00 -24.33 -19.45
CA GLU A 170 17.58 -25.59 -19.94
C GLU A 170 16.75 -26.83 -19.57
N ASP A 171 15.64 -26.65 -18.82
CA ASP A 171 14.70 -27.73 -18.59
C ASP A 171 13.30 -27.19 -18.23
N LEU A 172 12.57 -26.66 -19.22
CA LEU A 172 11.14 -26.28 -19.09
C LEU A 172 10.25 -27.43 -18.60
N ASP A 173 10.70 -28.69 -18.76
CA ASP A 173 10.05 -29.88 -18.25
C ASP A 173 10.34 -30.15 -16.76
N ASN A 174 11.21 -29.36 -16.12
CA ASN A 174 11.48 -29.45 -14.69
C ASN A 174 10.18 -29.25 -13.89
N GLU A 175 9.80 -30.28 -13.12
CA GLU A 175 8.59 -30.27 -12.28
C GLU A 175 8.55 -29.09 -11.29
N LEU A 176 9.69 -28.46 -10.99
CA LEU A 176 9.73 -27.23 -10.20
C LEU A 176 9.07 -26.05 -10.90
N TRP A 177 9.13 -25.93 -12.24
CA TRP A 177 8.36 -24.94 -12.99
C TRP A 177 6.85 -25.12 -12.81
N LYS A 178 6.40 -26.36 -12.66
CA LYS A 178 4.98 -26.70 -12.44
C LYS A 178 4.55 -26.50 -10.99
N SER A 179 5.49 -26.31 -10.06
CA SER A 179 5.18 -25.98 -8.67
C SER A 179 4.63 -24.55 -8.54
N PRO A 180 3.82 -24.23 -7.52
CA PRO A 180 3.26 -22.88 -7.40
C PRO A 180 4.33 -21.78 -7.30
N ILE A 181 5.46 -22.06 -6.65
CA ILE A 181 6.58 -21.12 -6.56
C ILE A 181 7.33 -20.97 -7.89
N GLY A 182 7.48 -22.04 -8.68
CA GLY A 182 8.05 -21.96 -10.02
C GLY A 182 7.17 -21.19 -10.99
N GLN A 183 5.85 -21.32 -10.88
CA GLN A 183 4.89 -20.53 -11.68
C GLN A 183 4.94 -19.03 -11.35
N ILE A 184 5.11 -18.68 -10.07
CA ILE A 184 5.33 -17.28 -9.65
C ILE A 184 6.63 -16.73 -10.25
N TYR A 185 7.70 -17.51 -10.21
CA TYR A 185 8.98 -17.11 -10.79
C TYR A 185 8.93 -16.98 -12.32
N PHE A 186 8.26 -17.91 -12.99
CA PHE A 186 8.03 -17.87 -14.44
C PHE A 186 7.23 -16.62 -14.85
N ALA A 187 6.17 -16.29 -14.11
CA ALA A 187 5.41 -15.06 -14.35
C ALA A 187 6.30 -13.82 -14.23
N TRP A 188 7.14 -13.75 -13.18
CA TRP A 188 8.10 -12.64 -13.02
C TRP A 188 9.08 -12.54 -14.20
N LEU A 189 9.62 -13.65 -14.70
CA LEU A 189 10.50 -13.67 -15.89
C LEU A 189 9.78 -13.15 -17.14
N VAL A 190 8.54 -13.61 -17.39
CA VAL A 190 7.73 -13.13 -18.53
C VAL A 190 7.51 -11.61 -18.45
N PHE A 191 7.15 -11.10 -17.27
CA PHE A 191 6.86 -9.67 -17.10
C PHE A 191 8.10 -8.77 -17.14
N THR A 192 9.25 -9.25 -16.68
CA THR A 192 10.45 -8.40 -16.51
C THR A 192 11.47 -8.56 -17.62
N LYS A 193 11.56 -9.75 -18.22
CA LYS A 193 12.51 -10.05 -19.31
C LYS A 193 11.85 -10.09 -20.69
N GLY A 194 10.52 -9.92 -20.76
CA GLY A 194 9.81 -9.82 -22.04
C GLY A 194 9.88 -11.10 -22.88
N MET A 195 9.95 -12.26 -22.21
CA MET A 195 9.92 -13.57 -22.88
C MET A 195 8.61 -13.69 -23.64
N LYS A 196 8.71 -13.74 -24.97
CA LYS A 196 7.58 -14.07 -25.86
C LYS A 196 7.63 -15.57 -26.12
N ASP A 197 6.45 -16.18 -26.11
CA ASP A 197 6.20 -17.58 -26.47
C ASP A 197 6.96 -18.04 -27.71
#